data_AF-A0A8H7KWP3-F1
#
_entry.id   AF-A0A8H7KWP3-F1
#
_cell.length_a   1.000
_cell.length_b   1.000
_cell.length_c   1.000
_cell.angle_alpha   90.00
_cell.angle_beta   90.00
_cell.angle_gamma   90.00
#
_symmetry.space_group_name_H-M   'P 1'
#
loop_
_entity.id
_entity.type
_entity.pdbx_description
1 polymer ?
#
loop_
_entity_poly.entity_id
_entity_poly.type
_entity_poly.pdbx_seq_one_letter_code
_entity_poly.pdbx_strand_id
1 'polypeptide(L)'
;MPRRSFAPRLGANLVSRSASIHEDRHQSSRIARCGKNYKSNEPVVAPGGQFQFPPTSAAPLLALQCTQAIKPYLAEDAPGAASMLIDTAVTTDSIPGAAPIALPAGWSGSTESLAVTISVDGRTLAQGTAPLNASGYALPFSLSALQPQMEARNVSCAGSYTPSAAAPPHSSAARRAFQPPALPAWADLAYTALAYLPNPATGSATKMDMQTGALLARPADGSEGPYAPVFALGFYTAFDGYLTANLSVLDELKAQGFTIVSTPLRAPPAADDEAARSTRSPVRRRGGPRGHTRPDAGGRAVPHVRHAIRLHERDQVNAIKSRPNLLLWYTADEPDGPPTRPPPRRRARPHHALDGYHPVSPVLNCADFHFAA
;
A
#
# COMPACT_ATOMS: atom_id res chain seq x y z
N MET A 1 2.55 -43.21 -67.41
CA MET A 1 1.11 -43.54 -67.24
C MET A 1 0.99 -45.01 -66.84
N PRO A 2 0.00 -45.48 -66.04
CA PRO A 2 -1.03 -44.75 -65.28
C PRO A 2 -1.33 -45.26 -63.82
N ARG A 3 -2.00 -44.40 -63.02
CA ARG A 3 -3.08 -44.59 -61.98
C ARG A 3 -2.85 -45.53 -60.77
N ARG A 4 -3.37 -45.34 -59.53
CA ARG A 4 -4.31 -44.40 -58.86
C ARG A 4 -4.26 -44.62 -57.32
N SER A 5 -4.79 -43.64 -56.57
CA SER A 5 -4.98 -43.50 -55.11
C SER A 5 -5.58 -44.68 -54.33
N PHE A 6 -5.25 -44.80 -53.02
CA PHE A 6 -6.08 -44.36 -51.86
C PHE A 6 -5.39 -44.64 -50.50
N ALA A 7 -5.58 -43.75 -49.53
CA ALA A 7 -5.12 -43.80 -48.12
C ALA A 7 -5.93 -44.85 -47.28
N PRO A 8 -5.53 -45.29 -46.05
CA PRO A 8 -5.45 -44.43 -44.84
C PRO A 8 -4.41 -44.78 -43.72
N ARG A 9 -4.14 -43.76 -42.86
CA ARG A 9 -3.79 -43.74 -41.41
C ARG A 9 -2.58 -44.52 -40.84
N LEU A 10 -1.57 -43.81 -40.31
CA LEU A 10 -1.35 -43.47 -38.88
C LEU A 10 0.07 -42.90 -38.68
N GLY A 11 0.19 -41.76 -38.02
CA GLY A 11 1.49 -41.17 -37.66
C GLY A 11 1.31 -39.77 -37.07
N ALA A 12 1.59 -39.66 -35.77
CA ALA A 12 1.43 -38.48 -34.93
C ALA A 12 2.19 -37.24 -35.45
N ASN A 13 1.61 -36.05 -35.21
CA ASN A 13 2.29 -34.89 -34.60
C ASN A 13 1.32 -33.70 -34.56
N LEU A 14 0.82 -33.39 -33.36
CA LEU A 14 0.25 -32.07 -33.06
C LEU A 14 1.40 -31.08 -32.95
N VAL A 15 1.53 -30.21 -33.94
CA VAL A 15 2.34 -28.99 -33.85
C VAL A 15 1.50 -27.94 -33.13
N SER A 16 1.85 -27.66 -31.88
CA SER A 16 1.31 -26.51 -31.15
C SER A 16 1.88 -25.23 -31.75
N ARG A 17 1.00 -24.38 -32.29
CA ARG A 17 1.32 -22.99 -32.61
C ARG A 17 1.27 -22.19 -31.31
N SER A 18 2.41 -22.03 -30.66
CA SER A 18 2.59 -20.99 -29.64
C SER A 18 2.71 -19.64 -30.32
N ALA A 19 1.84 -18.71 -29.97
CA ALA A 19 1.98 -17.30 -30.31
C ALA A 19 3.27 -16.77 -29.65
N SER A 20 4.26 -16.47 -30.49
CA SER A 20 5.50 -15.82 -30.11
C SER A 20 5.19 -14.38 -29.72
N ILE A 21 5.51 -14.02 -28.48
CA ILE A 21 5.69 -12.63 -28.10
C ILE A 21 7.00 -12.19 -28.77
N HIS A 22 6.88 -11.24 -29.68
CA HIS A 22 7.99 -10.62 -30.39
C HIS A 22 8.96 -10.00 -29.37
N GLU A 23 10.14 -10.60 -29.21
CA GLU A 23 11.31 -9.91 -28.68
C GLU A 23 11.83 -8.97 -29.77
N ASP A 24 11.59 -7.67 -29.57
CA ASP A 24 12.21 -6.64 -30.39
C ASP A 24 13.73 -6.68 -30.16
N ARG A 25 14.44 -7.13 -31.19
CA ARG A 25 15.88 -6.94 -31.36
C ARG A 25 16.15 -5.46 -31.67
N HIS A 26 16.40 -4.67 -30.65
CA HIS A 26 17.22 -3.47 -30.77
C HIS A 26 18.43 -3.56 -29.85
N GLN A 27 19.60 -3.28 -30.42
CA GLN A 27 20.92 -3.35 -29.83
C GLN A 27 21.05 -2.66 -28.46
N SER A 28 21.54 -3.45 -27.51
CA SER A 28 22.61 -3.08 -26.57
C SER A 28 22.52 -1.72 -25.86
N SER A 29 21.56 -1.59 -24.93
CA SER A 29 21.88 -1.01 -23.62
C SER A 29 21.43 -2.00 -22.56
N ARG A 30 22.35 -2.84 -22.08
CA ARG A 30 22.08 -3.76 -20.97
C ARG A 30 21.87 -2.91 -19.73
N ILE A 31 20.60 -2.67 -19.39
CA ILE A 31 20.22 -1.86 -18.23
C ILE A 31 20.68 -2.61 -17.00
N ALA A 32 21.78 -2.19 -16.41
CA ALA A 32 22.12 -2.56 -15.05
C ALA A 32 21.13 -1.89 -14.10
N ARG A 33 20.54 -2.68 -13.20
CA ARG A 33 19.38 -2.31 -12.40
C ARG A 33 19.83 -2.25 -10.95
N CYS A 34 19.79 -1.08 -10.33
CA CYS A 34 20.29 -0.90 -8.96
C CYS A 34 21.74 -1.39 -8.72
N GLY A 35 22.57 -1.49 -9.77
CA GLY A 35 23.90 -2.09 -9.67
C GLY A 35 23.92 -3.60 -9.38
N LYS A 36 22.76 -4.30 -9.40
CA LYS A 36 22.70 -5.75 -9.26
C LYS A 36 23.16 -6.43 -10.55
N ASN A 37 24.11 -7.36 -10.39
CA ASN A 37 24.58 -8.25 -11.44
C ASN A 37 23.88 -9.61 -11.26
N TYR A 38 23.22 -10.12 -12.30
CA TYR A 38 22.53 -11.42 -12.23
C TYR A 38 23.40 -12.56 -12.73
N LYS A 39 24.61 -12.24 -13.23
CA LYS A 39 25.62 -13.21 -13.67
C LYS A 39 26.99 -12.84 -13.15
N SER A 40 27.80 -13.86 -12.87
CA SER A 40 29.18 -13.71 -12.37
C SER A 40 30.11 -12.96 -13.33
N ASN A 41 29.75 -12.85 -14.61
CA ASN A 41 30.53 -12.16 -15.63
C ASN A 41 29.98 -10.78 -16.01
N GLU A 42 28.96 -10.28 -15.30
CA GLU A 42 28.42 -8.95 -15.54
C GLU A 42 29.20 -7.90 -14.73
N PRO A 43 29.62 -6.78 -15.35
CA PRO A 43 30.32 -5.72 -14.64
C PRO A 43 29.35 -4.98 -13.72
N VAL A 44 29.83 -4.54 -12.55
CA VAL A 44 29.09 -3.61 -11.70
C VAL A 44 28.93 -2.29 -12.45
N VAL A 45 27.70 -1.83 -12.62
CA VAL A 45 27.39 -0.54 -13.24
C VAL A 45 26.67 0.32 -12.22
N ALA A 46 27.17 1.53 -12.00
CA ALA A 46 26.54 2.48 -11.11
C ALA A 46 25.07 2.70 -11.53
N PRO A 47 24.09 2.53 -10.62
CA PRO A 47 22.67 2.60 -10.99
C PRO A 47 22.18 4.00 -11.40
N GLY A 48 23.08 4.99 -11.46
CA GLY A 48 22.75 6.37 -11.85
C GLY A 48 21.62 6.93 -11.00
N GLY A 49 21.51 6.46 -9.75
CA GLY A 49 20.49 6.89 -8.82
C GLY A 49 20.49 8.42 -8.72
N GLN A 50 19.35 9.03 -9.03
CA GLN A 50 19.17 10.48 -9.11
C GLN A 50 18.01 10.87 -8.20
N PHE A 51 18.11 10.57 -6.91
CA PHE A 51 17.30 11.31 -5.95
C PHE A 51 17.81 12.74 -5.90
N GLN A 52 17.12 13.64 -6.59
CA GLN A 52 17.39 15.06 -6.49
C GLN A 52 16.95 15.54 -5.11
N PHE A 53 17.89 16.09 -4.35
CA PHE A 53 17.55 16.84 -3.16
C PHE A 53 16.69 18.05 -3.56
N PRO A 54 15.62 18.36 -2.80
CA PRO A 54 14.85 19.56 -3.06
C PRO A 54 15.76 20.79 -2.96
N PRO A 55 15.58 21.80 -3.83
CA PRO A 55 16.34 23.04 -3.70
C PRO A 55 15.97 23.75 -2.40
N THR A 56 16.92 24.49 -1.82
CA THR A 56 16.69 25.24 -0.60
C THR A 56 16.19 26.66 -0.87
N SER A 57 15.38 27.17 0.05
CA SER A 57 14.85 28.52 0.09
C SER A 57 15.63 29.35 1.11
N ALA A 58 15.89 30.62 0.78
CA ALA A 58 16.51 31.57 1.69
C ALA A 58 15.58 32.03 2.82
N ALA A 59 14.26 31.86 2.65
CA ALA A 59 13.24 32.16 3.64
C ALA A 59 12.59 30.87 4.17
N PRO A 60 12.15 30.83 5.43
CA PRO A 60 11.45 29.68 5.98
C PRO A 60 10.14 29.43 5.24
N LEU A 61 9.84 28.16 5.03
CA LEU A 61 8.62 27.66 4.41
C LEU A 61 7.84 26.85 5.44
N LEU A 62 6.51 26.91 5.38
CA LEU A 62 5.61 26.02 6.12
C LEU A 62 5.05 24.98 5.16
N ALA A 63 5.23 23.71 5.50
CA ALA A 63 4.62 22.58 4.81
C ALA A 63 3.49 22.00 5.68
N LEU A 64 2.25 22.24 5.28
CA LEU A 64 1.07 21.69 5.93
C LEU A 64 0.71 20.34 5.31
N GLN A 65 0.59 19.30 6.14
CA GLN A 65 0.04 18.01 5.73
C GLN A 65 -0.99 17.53 6.75
N CYS A 66 -1.99 16.79 6.26
CA CYS A 66 -3.07 16.30 7.09
C CYS A 66 -3.35 14.85 6.70
N THR A 67 -3.47 13.93 7.64
CA THR A 67 -3.81 12.53 7.34
C THR A 67 -4.63 11.91 8.47
N GLN A 68 -5.52 10.98 8.17
CA GLN A 68 -6.30 10.31 9.20
C GLN A 68 -5.37 9.47 10.11
N ALA A 69 -5.61 9.48 11.42
CA ALA A 69 -4.76 8.74 12.36
C ALA A 69 -4.82 7.23 12.15
N ILE A 70 -5.99 6.69 11.79
CA ILE A 70 -6.19 5.27 11.50
C ILE A 70 -6.71 5.12 10.08
N LYS A 71 -6.14 4.22 9.26
CA LYS A 71 -6.56 3.99 7.87
C LYS A 71 -6.74 2.51 7.52
N PRO A 72 -7.94 2.06 7.08
CA PRO A 72 -9.21 2.78 7.11
C PRO A 72 -9.81 2.83 8.52
N TYR A 73 -10.68 3.81 8.77
CA TYR A 73 -11.71 3.68 9.80
C TYR A 73 -12.83 2.76 9.31
N LEU A 74 -13.46 2.04 10.23
CA LEU A 74 -14.60 1.15 9.96
C LEU A 74 -15.86 1.66 10.68
N ALA A 75 -17.03 1.24 10.23
CA ALA A 75 -18.32 1.66 10.81
C ALA A 75 -18.38 1.45 12.34
N GLU A 76 -17.77 0.39 12.85
CA GLU A 76 -17.62 0.12 14.29
C GLU A 76 -16.78 1.16 15.07
N ASP A 77 -15.96 1.97 14.40
CA ASP A 77 -15.16 3.03 15.03
C ASP A 77 -15.99 4.30 15.29
N ALA A 78 -17.23 4.37 14.82
CA ALA A 78 -18.09 5.56 14.95
C ALA A 78 -18.32 6.05 16.40
N PRO A 79 -18.42 5.17 17.42
CA PRO A 79 -18.53 5.59 18.81
C PRO A 79 -17.21 6.08 19.42
N GLY A 80 -16.07 5.73 18.80
CA GLY A 80 -14.74 6.08 19.26
C GLY A 80 -14.29 7.48 18.82
N ALA A 81 -13.20 7.96 19.41
CA ALA A 81 -12.54 9.17 18.96
C ALA A 81 -11.75 8.88 17.67
N ALA A 82 -12.06 9.61 16.60
CA ALA A 82 -11.24 9.66 15.40
C ALA A 82 -10.38 10.94 15.43
N SER A 83 -9.27 10.94 14.72
CA SER A 83 -8.35 12.08 14.69
C SER A 83 -7.76 12.28 13.31
N MET A 84 -7.55 13.54 12.96
CA MET A 84 -6.71 13.95 11.84
C MET A 84 -5.35 14.34 12.41
N LEU A 85 -4.28 13.71 11.95
CA LEU A 85 -2.90 14.07 12.24
C LEU A 85 -2.51 15.25 11.38
N ILE A 86 -1.94 16.27 12.00
CA ILE A 86 -1.49 17.50 11.37
C ILE A 86 0.03 17.60 11.48
N ASP A 87 0.68 17.77 10.34
CA ASP A 87 2.08 18.16 10.26
C ASP A 87 2.18 19.62 9.82
N THR A 88 2.98 20.40 10.54
CA THR A 88 3.19 21.85 10.34
C THR A 88 4.69 22.16 10.21
N ALA A 89 5.42 21.30 9.51
CA ALA A 89 6.87 21.37 9.41
C ALA A 89 7.32 22.73 8.87
N VAL A 90 8.22 23.38 9.60
CA VAL A 90 8.90 24.60 9.15
C VAL A 90 10.25 24.18 8.59
N THR A 91 10.47 24.44 7.30
CA THR A 91 11.66 23.96 6.57
C THR A 91 12.23 25.02 5.65
N THR A 92 13.49 24.88 5.27
CA THR A 92 14.09 25.61 4.15
C THR A 92 14.07 24.81 2.86
N ASP A 93 13.72 23.52 2.90
CA ASP A 93 13.63 22.69 1.69
C ASP A 93 12.36 23.03 0.91
N SER A 94 12.51 23.29 -0.39
CA SER A 94 11.41 23.55 -1.30
C SER A 94 10.73 22.25 -1.69
N ILE A 95 9.95 21.70 -0.76
CA ILE A 95 9.13 20.51 -0.97
C ILE A 95 7.75 20.89 -1.54
N PRO A 96 7.06 19.99 -2.26
CA PRO A 96 5.73 20.27 -2.79
C PRO A 96 4.75 20.77 -1.72
N GLY A 97 4.11 21.92 -1.98
CA GLY A 97 3.12 22.52 -1.09
C GLY A 97 3.68 23.34 0.07
N ALA A 98 5.01 23.39 0.23
CA ALA A 98 5.64 24.31 1.17
C ALA A 98 5.50 25.76 0.66
N ALA A 99 5.08 26.67 1.53
CA ALA A 99 4.88 28.07 1.18
C ALA A 99 5.59 29.01 2.16
N PRO A 100 6.07 30.19 1.72
CA PRO A 100 6.76 31.13 2.61
C PRO A 100 5.94 31.53 3.83
N ILE A 101 6.56 31.48 5.01
CA ILE A 101 5.98 31.87 6.29
C ILE A 101 6.82 33.00 6.93
N ALA A 102 6.15 33.98 7.54
CA ALA A 102 6.81 35.07 8.25
C ALA A 102 6.84 34.77 9.75
N LEU A 103 8.01 34.40 10.27
CA LEU A 103 8.17 34.07 11.69
C LEU A 103 8.66 35.30 12.48
N PRO A 104 8.31 35.43 13.77
CA PRO A 104 8.88 36.46 14.62
C PRO A 104 10.40 36.34 14.71
N ALA A 105 11.07 37.48 14.95
CA ALA A 105 12.50 37.50 15.19
C ALA A 105 12.86 36.63 16.41
N GLY A 106 13.86 35.76 16.26
CA GLY A 106 14.31 34.87 17.34
C GLY A 106 13.38 33.68 17.62
N TRP A 107 12.41 33.37 16.74
CA TRP A 107 11.59 32.18 16.87
C TRP A 107 12.45 30.90 16.93
N SER A 108 12.18 30.04 17.92
CA SER A 108 12.94 28.82 18.20
C SER A 108 12.10 27.54 18.21
N GLY A 109 10.89 27.57 17.62
CA GLY A 109 10.14 26.34 17.33
C GLY A 109 8.76 26.20 17.98
N SER A 110 8.51 26.80 19.16
CA SER A 110 7.39 26.35 20.02
C SER A 110 6.35 27.39 20.45
N THR A 111 6.55 28.68 20.15
CA THR A 111 5.66 29.75 20.63
C THR A 111 4.53 30.12 19.68
N GLU A 112 4.55 29.60 18.46
CA GLU A 112 3.62 29.95 17.39
C GLU A 112 2.70 28.77 17.06
N SER A 113 1.47 29.08 16.63
CA SER A 113 0.49 28.07 16.26
C SER A 113 -0.25 28.41 14.97
N LEU A 114 -0.64 27.37 14.25
CA LEU A 114 -1.43 27.42 13.03
C LEU A 114 -2.87 27.06 13.37
N ALA A 115 -3.83 27.93 13.05
CA ALA A 115 -5.25 27.56 13.09
C ALA A 115 -5.55 26.64 11.90
N VAL A 116 -6.05 25.44 12.17
CA VAL A 116 -6.31 24.40 11.19
C VAL A 116 -7.81 24.10 11.13
N THR A 117 -8.33 24.01 9.92
CA THR A 117 -9.71 23.63 9.64
C THR A 117 -9.72 22.42 8.71
N ILE A 118 -10.40 21.36 9.13
CA ILE A 118 -10.60 20.12 8.38
C ILE A 118 -12.05 20.10 7.91
N SER A 119 -12.25 19.94 6.61
CA SER A 119 -13.58 19.85 6.01
C SER A 119 -13.72 18.62 5.14
N VAL A 120 -14.89 17.99 5.16
CA VAL A 120 -15.25 16.85 4.31
C VAL A 120 -16.54 17.21 3.60
N ASP A 121 -16.57 17.03 2.27
CA ASP A 121 -17.73 17.34 1.43
C ASP A 121 -18.26 18.78 1.64
N GLY A 122 -17.35 19.74 1.85
CA GLY A 122 -17.67 21.16 2.09
C GLY A 122 -18.17 21.49 3.51
N ARG A 123 -18.23 20.53 4.42
CA ARG A 123 -18.62 20.73 5.82
C ARG A 123 -17.42 20.63 6.75
N THR A 124 -17.30 21.55 7.70
CA THR A 124 -16.26 21.49 8.73
C THR A 124 -16.45 20.26 9.59
N LEU A 125 -15.44 19.38 9.59
CA LEU A 125 -15.38 18.16 10.40
C LEU A 125 -14.63 18.41 11.73
N ALA A 126 -13.59 19.24 11.69
CA ALA A 126 -12.79 19.61 12.86
C ALA A 126 -12.16 20.99 12.69
N GLN A 127 -11.94 21.69 13.80
CA GLN A 127 -11.18 22.93 13.82
C GLN A 127 -10.37 23.00 15.12
N GLY A 128 -9.15 23.51 15.04
CA GLY A 128 -8.29 23.69 16.21
C GLY A 128 -6.99 24.41 15.88
N THR A 129 -6.05 24.41 16.81
CA THR A 129 -4.74 25.05 16.66
C THR A 129 -3.64 24.00 16.82
N ALA A 130 -2.78 23.85 15.81
CA ALA A 130 -1.61 23.00 15.87
C ALA A 130 -0.36 23.88 16.11
N PRO A 131 0.59 23.49 16.98
CA PRO A 131 1.88 24.18 17.09
C PRO A 131 2.59 24.21 15.74
N LEU A 132 3.39 25.25 15.46
CA LEU A 132 4.31 25.21 14.32
C LEU A 132 5.42 24.18 14.56
N ASN A 133 5.97 23.64 13.47
CA ASN A 133 7.00 22.61 13.50
C ASN A 133 6.62 21.34 14.28
N ALA A 134 5.32 21.03 14.30
CA ALA A 134 4.81 19.80 14.89
C ALA A 134 4.68 18.72 13.81
N SER A 135 4.84 17.46 14.24
CA SER A 135 4.48 16.31 13.44
C SER A 135 3.52 15.40 14.20
N GLY A 136 2.51 14.87 13.50
CA GLY A 136 1.53 13.96 14.08
C GLY A 136 0.62 14.61 15.12
N TYR A 137 0.42 15.93 15.09
CA TYR A 137 -0.47 16.61 16.04
C TYR A 137 -1.91 16.18 15.81
N ALA A 138 -2.52 15.50 16.77
CA ALA A 138 -3.86 14.93 16.61
C ALA A 138 -4.96 15.98 16.87
N LEU A 139 -5.75 16.27 15.84
CA LEU A 139 -6.97 17.04 15.93
C LEU A 139 -8.19 16.09 15.92
N PRO A 140 -8.90 15.92 17.06
CA PRO A 140 -9.98 14.95 17.17
C PRO A 140 -11.24 15.40 16.41
N PHE A 141 -12.01 14.41 15.93
CA PHE A 141 -13.32 14.59 15.31
C PHE A 141 -14.23 13.38 15.54
N SER A 142 -15.52 13.54 15.24
CA SER A 142 -16.52 12.47 15.31
C SER A 142 -16.85 11.91 13.94
N LEU A 143 -16.88 10.58 13.83
CA LEU A 143 -17.34 9.87 12.63
C LEU A 143 -18.87 9.76 12.57
N SER A 144 -19.60 10.04 13.66
CA SER A 144 -21.04 9.76 13.77
C SER A 144 -21.90 10.56 12.79
N ALA A 145 -21.41 11.72 12.32
CA ALA A 145 -22.09 12.55 11.32
C ALA A 145 -21.81 12.12 9.87
N LEU A 146 -20.92 11.14 9.66
CA LEU A 146 -20.53 10.62 8.35
C LEU A 146 -21.15 9.24 8.13
N GLN A 147 -21.49 8.94 6.88
CA GLN A 147 -21.90 7.59 6.50
C GLN A 147 -20.68 6.79 6.00
N PRO A 148 -20.47 5.55 6.47
CA PRO A 148 -19.44 4.68 5.92
C PRO A 148 -19.73 4.36 4.45
N GLN A 149 -18.69 4.39 3.61
CA GLN A 149 -18.79 4.09 2.18
C GLN A 149 -17.49 3.49 1.66
N MET A 150 -17.56 2.72 0.56
CA MET A 150 -16.38 2.08 -0.01
C MET A 150 -15.39 3.07 -0.62
N GLU A 151 -15.88 4.20 -1.13
CA GLU A 151 -15.05 5.25 -1.72
C GLU A 151 -14.57 6.22 -0.65
N ALA A 152 -13.28 6.54 -0.62
CA ALA A 152 -12.75 7.49 0.34
C ALA A 152 -13.32 8.90 0.07
N ARG A 153 -13.68 9.62 1.14
CA ARG A 153 -14.18 11.00 1.03
C ARG A 153 -13.02 11.97 0.84
N ASN A 154 -13.22 13.02 0.05
CA ASN A 154 -12.22 14.06 -0.09
C ASN A 154 -12.18 14.94 1.16
N VAL A 155 -10.98 15.15 1.69
CA VAL A 155 -10.70 16.00 2.84
C VAL A 155 -10.03 17.27 2.35
N SER A 156 -10.59 18.41 2.69
CA SER A 156 -9.93 19.70 2.58
C SER A 156 -9.29 20.05 3.91
N CYS A 157 -8.00 20.35 3.89
CA CYS A 157 -7.26 20.84 5.04
C CYS A 157 -6.78 22.27 4.74
N ALA A 158 -7.08 23.21 5.63
CA ALA A 158 -6.68 24.60 5.50
C ALA A 158 -6.02 25.08 6.79
N GLY A 159 -4.82 25.64 6.66
CA GLY A 159 -4.09 26.30 7.71
C GLY A 159 -4.21 27.81 7.60
N SER A 160 -4.23 28.49 8.74
CA SER A 160 -4.29 29.94 8.84
C SER A 160 -3.36 30.38 9.94
N TYR A 161 -2.38 31.20 9.60
CA TYR A 161 -1.37 31.68 10.52
C TYR A 161 -1.41 33.21 10.61
N THR A 162 -1.34 33.70 11.84
CA THR A 162 -1.16 35.12 12.14
C THR A 162 0.00 35.20 13.11
N PRO A 163 1.14 35.83 12.75
CA PRO A 163 2.28 35.96 13.64
C PRO A 163 1.91 36.67 14.94
N SER A 164 2.42 36.19 16.09
CA SER A 164 2.20 36.88 17.37
C SER A 164 2.85 38.27 17.44
N ALA A 165 3.92 38.48 16.68
CA ALA A 165 4.61 39.76 16.52
C ALA A 165 4.92 40.05 15.05
N ALA A 166 4.90 41.33 14.68
CA ALA A 166 5.24 41.77 13.34
C ALA A 166 6.70 41.42 12.99
N ALA A 167 6.92 40.85 11.81
CA ALA A 167 8.28 40.67 11.29
C ALA A 167 8.87 42.04 10.89
N PRO A 168 10.07 42.42 11.36
CA PRO A 168 10.71 43.68 10.96
C PRO A 168 10.98 43.74 9.44
N PRO A 169 10.98 44.92 8.79
CA PRO A 169 10.75 46.24 9.37
C PRO A 169 9.32 46.79 9.19
N HIS A 170 8.54 46.31 8.21
CA HIS A 170 7.24 46.92 7.87
C HIS A 170 6.22 45.91 7.32
N SER A 171 5.70 45.02 8.16
CA SER A 171 4.48 44.30 7.80
C SER A 171 3.55 44.21 9.01
N SER A 172 2.30 44.58 8.82
CA SER A 172 1.22 44.17 9.71
C SER A 172 1.25 42.64 9.85
N ALA A 173 0.80 42.11 10.99
CA ALA A 173 0.61 40.66 11.20
C ALA A 173 -0.52 40.15 10.28
N ALA A 174 -0.23 40.12 8.99
CA ALA A 174 -1.19 39.75 7.96
C ALA A 174 -1.41 38.24 8.07
N ARG A 175 -2.68 37.88 8.25
CA ARG A 175 -3.13 36.50 8.24
C ARG A 175 -2.75 35.87 6.90
N ARG A 176 -2.00 34.76 6.94
CA ARG A 176 -1.67 33.94 5.75
C ARG A 176 -2.39 32.60 5.79
N ALA A 177 -2.90 32.18 4.65
CA ALA A 177 -3.50 30.87 4.46
C ALA A 177 -2.46 29.89 3.89
N PHE A 178 -2.56 28.63 4.31
CA PHE A 178 -1.72 27.52 3.90
C PHE A 178 -2.61 26.35 3.50
N GLN A 179 -2.21 25.61 2.49
CA GLN A 179 -2.90 24.42 2.01
C GLN A 179 -1.87 23.32 1.76
N PRO A 180 -2.23 22.05 1.97
CA PRO A 180 -1.40 20.94 1.52
C PRO A 180 -1.13 21.00 0.01
N PRO A 181 -0.06 20.36 -0.48
CA PRO A 181 0.21 20.29 -1.91
C PRO A 181 -1.00 19.73 -2.66
N ALA A 182 -1.32 20.35 -3.80
CA ALA A 182 -2.11 19.69 -4.82
C ALA A 182 -1.26 18.55 -5.39
N LEU A 183 -1.48 17.34 -4.88
CA LEU A 183 -0.77 16.17 -5.36
C LEU A 183 -1.46 15.63 -6.61
N PRO A 184 -0.76 14.84 -7.44
CA PRO A 184 -1.43 14.14 -8.51
C PRO A 184 -2.52 13.25 -7.95
N ALA A 185 -3.56 13.02 -8.76
CA ALA A 185 -4.60 12.03 -8.55
C ALA A 185 -4.09 10.58 -8.54
N TRP A 186 -2.88 10.29 -8.06
CA TRP A 186 -2.48 8.99 -7.54
C TRP A 186 -1.95 9.08 -6.09
N ALA A 187 -1.44 10.25 -5.68
CA ALA A 187 -0.88 10.52 -4.36
C ALA A 187 -1.90 11.12 -3.37
N ASP A 188 -3.00 11.72 -3.83
CA ASP A 188 -4.01 12.33 -2.93
C ASP A 188 -4.62 11.36 -1.89
N LEU A 189 -4.73 10.06 -2.21
CA LEU A 189 -5.33 9.09 -1.30
C LEU A 189 -4.56 8.91 0.02
N ALA A 190 -3.33 9.42 0.12
CA ALA A 190 -2.52 9.35 1.34
C ALA A 190 -2.66 10.59 2.25
N TYR A 191 -2.98 11.76 1.68
CA TYR A 191 -2.85 13.06 2.38
C TYR A 191 -4.11 13.94 2.33
N THR A 192 -5.13 13.57 1.56
CA THR A 192 -6.35 14.39 1.41
C THR A 192 -7.60 13.53 1.28
N ALA A 193 -7.57 12.31 1.82
CA ALA A 193 -8.69 11.38 1.76
C ALA A 193 -9.01 10.80 3.14
N LEU A 194 -10.31 10.67 3.44
CA LEU A 194 -10.85 9.98 4.61
C LEU A 194 -11.47 8.65 4.16
N ALA A 195 -10.75 7.56 4.40
CA ALA A 195 -11.26 6.20 4.24
C ALA A 195 -12.04 5.80 5.51
N TYR A 196 -13.37 5.86 5.41
CA TYR A 196 -14.32 5.41 6.43
C TYR A 196 -15.28 4.40 5.81
N LEU A 197 -15.04 3.13 6.04
CA LEU A 197 -15.66 2.02 5.32
C LEU A 197 -16.74 1.32 6.16
N PRO A 198 -17.72 0.64 5.54
CA PRO A 198 -18.57 -0.31 6.24
C PRO A 198 -17.74 -1.40 6.93
N ASN A 199 -18.30 -2.12 7.90
CA ASN A 199 -17.62 -3.32 8.41
C ASN A 199 -17.61 -4.40 7.30
N PRO A 200 -16.51 -5.14 7.11
CA PRO A 200 -16.45 -6.20 6.11
C PRO A 200 -17.49 -7.28 6.44
N ALA A 201 -18.36 -7.61 5.49
CA ALA A 201 -19.35 -8.69 5.66
C ALA A 201 -18.70 -10.09 5.76
N THR A 202 -17.52 -10.25 5.16
CA THR A 202 -16.71 -11.46 5.17
C THR A 202 -15.23 -11.09 5.12
N GLY A 203 -14.37 -11.91 5.74
CA GLY A 203 -12.92 -11.73 5.71
C GLY A 203 -12.39 -10.86 6.84
N SER A 204 -11.29 -10.17 6.58
CA SER A 204 -10.60 -9.30 7.53
C SER A 204 -10.50 -7.87 7.03
N ALA A 205 -10.13 -6.97 7.92
CA ALA A 205 -9.57 -5.67 7.58
C ALA A 205 -8.28 -5.47 8.37
N THR A 206 -7.34 -4.74 7.78
CA THR A 206 -6.10 -4.34 8.41
C THR A 206 -6.05 -2.81 8.42
N LYS A 207 -5.87 -2.23 9.60
CA LYS A 207 -5.76 -0.79 9.77
C LYS A 207 -4.29 -0.40 9.84
N MET A 208 -3.94 0.76 9.31
CA MET A 208 -2.66 1.41 9.54
C MET A 208 -2.85 2.47 10.61
N ASP A 209 -2.07 2.40 11.68
CA ASP A 209 -1.90 3.51 12.60
C ASP A 209 -0.83 4.45 12.02
N MET A 210 -1.27 5.61 11.54
CA MET A 210 -0.41 6.61 10.91
C MET A 210 0.43 7.39 11.94
N GLN A 211 0.10 7.31 13.23
CA GLN A 211 0.87 7.96 14.28
C GLN A 211 2.10 7.12 14.68
N THR A 212 1.94 5.81 14.76
CA THR A 212 3.03 4.89 15.15
C THR A 212 3.67 4.15 13.97
N GLY A 213 3.00 4.11 12.82
CA GLY A 213 3.37 3.30 11.67
C GLY A 213 2.97 1.82 11.79
N ALA A 214 2.24 1.43 12.85
CA ALA A 214 1.86 0.03 13.08
C ALA A 214 0.76 -0.45 12.14
N LEU A 215 0.80 -1.74 11.78
CA LEU A 215 -0.35 -2.44 11.21
C LEU A 215 -1.18 -3.03 12.34
N LEU A 216 -2.48 -2.76 12.35
CA LEU A 216 -3.44 -3.29 13.32
C LEU A 216 -4.30 -4.33 12.63
N ALA A 217 -4.48 -5.47 13.28
CA ALA A 217 -5.34 -6.53 12.78
C ALA A 217 -6.19 -7.14 13.89
N ARG A 218 -7.25 -7.83 13.48
CA ARG A 218 -8.17 -8.54 14.39
C ARG A 218 -8.52 -9.92 13.81
N PRO A 219 -8.36 -11.02 14.56
CA PRO A 219 -7.58 -11.12 15.82
C PRO A 219 -6.09 -10.93 15.54
N ALA A 220 -5.36 -10.08 16.28
CA ALA A 220 -3.95 -9.76 15.96
C ALA A 220 -3.02 -10.97 16.04
N ASP A 221 -3.16 -11.75 17.09
CA ASP A 221 -2.35 -12.91 17.46
C ASP A 221 -3.15 -14.21 17.36
N GLY A 222 -4.17 -14.28 16.51
CA GLY A 222 -5.01 -15.48 16.36
C GLY A 222 -5.97 -15.75 17.53
N SER A 223 -5.92 -14.98 18.62
CA SER A 223 -6.91 -15.02 19.70
C SER A 223 -7.96 -13.93 19.49
N GLU A 224 -9.25 -14.29 19.63
CA GLU A 224 -10.37 -13.34 19.55
C GLU A 224 -10.10 -12.11 20.45
N GLY A 225 -10.31 -10.91 19.92
CA GLY A 225 -9.96 -9.69 20.64
C GLY A 225 -10.17 -8.42 19.80
N PRO A 226 -9.87 -7.23 20.35
CA PRO A 226 -9.90 -5.98 19.59
C PRO A 226 -8.78 -5.93 18.54
N TYR A 227 -8.77 -4.88 17.72
CA TYR A 227 -7.60 -4.57 16.89
C TYR A 227 -6.38 -4.35 17.78
N ALA A 228 -5.27 -5.01 17.45
CA ALA A 228 -3.99 -4.80 18.11
C ALA A 228 -2.83 -4.78 17.10
N PRO A 229 -1.70 -4.16 17.44
CA PRO A 229 -0.52 -4.11 16.58
C PRO A 229 -0.02 -5.50 16.22
N VAL A 230 0.37 -5.67 14.96
CA VAL A 230 1.05 -6.85 14.44
C VAL A 230 2.53 -6.52 14.30
N PHE A 231 3.38 -7.20 15.09
CA PHE A 231 4.82 -7.16 14.85
C PHE A 231 5.14 -8.02 13.62
N ALA A 232 5.56 -7.37 12.54
CA ALA A 232 5.78 -7.99 11.25
C ALA A 232 7.13 -8.75 11.21
N LEU A 233 7.11 -10.05 11.50
CA LEU A 233 8.23 -10.95 11.27
C LEU A 233 7.89 -11.84 10.07
N GLY A 234 8.46 -11.49 8.91
CA GLY A 234 8.12 -12.07 7.62
C GLY A 234 9.02 -13.23 7.20
N PHE A 235 8.42 -14.28 6.64
CA PHE A 235 9.11 -15.33 5.88
C PHE A 235 8.78 -15.21 4.39
N TYR A 236 9.80 -15.11 3.54
CA TYR A 236 9.63 -15.00 2.09
C TYR A 236 9.75 -16.38 1.43
N THR A 237 8.70 -16.82 0.75
CA THR A 237 8.68 -18.15 0.11
C THR A 237 9.22 -18.08 -1.31
N ALA A 238 9.82 -19.16 -1.80
CA ALA A 238 10.31 -19.26 -3.16
C ALA A 238 9.18 -19.41 -4.19
N PHE A 239 9.49 -19.10 -5.46
CA PHE A 239 8.56 -19.19 -6.61
C PHE A 239 8.33 -20.63 -7.10
N ASP A 240 9.07 -21.60 -6.58
CA ASP A 240 9.18 -22.99 -7.04
C ASP A 240 8.14 -23.94 -6.44
N GLY A 241 7.04 -23.39 -5.92
CA GLY A 241 5.98 -24.20 -5.33
C GLY A 241 6.27 -24.67 -3.91
N TYR A 242 7.18 -24.01 -3.19
CA TYR A 242 7.51 -24.26 -1.78
C TYR A 242 6.28 -24.57 -0.90
N LEU A 243 5.27 -23.68 -0.91
CA LEU A 243 4.05 -23.89 -0.12
C LEU A 243 3.12 -24.97 -0.70
N THR A 244 3.14 -25.19 -2.01
CA THR A 244 2.31 -26.25 -2.64
C THR A 244 2.88 -27.64 -2.39
N ALA A 245 4.19 -27.76 -2.15
CA ALA A 245 4.85 -29.02 -1.84
C ALA A 245 4.55 -29.49 -0.41
N ASN A 246 4.48 -28.58 0.56
CA ASN A 246 4.20 -28.91 1.95
C ASN A 246 3.53 -27.73 2.68
N LEU A 247 2.22 -27.81 2.93
CA LEU A 247 1.50 -26.78 3.68
C LEU A 247 1.77 -26.83 5.20
N SER A 248 2.24 -27.96 5.73
CA SER A 248 2.55 -28.11 7.16
C SER A 248 3.73 -27.24 7.60
N VAL A 249 4.54 -26.75 6.65
CA VAL A 249 5.62 -25.79 6.94
C VAL A 249 5.10 -24.49 7.57
N LEU A 250 3.83 -24.14 7.33
CA LEU A 250 3.20 -22.97 7.98
C LEU A 250 3.08 -23.14 9.49
N ASP A 251 2.90 -24.37 9.99
CA ASP A 251 2.86 -24.65 11.43
C ASP A 251 4.27 -24.54 12.03
N GLU A 252 5.31 -24.94 11.30
CA GLU A 252 6.71 -24.77 11.70
C GLU A 252 7.11 -23.30 11.76
N LEU A 253 6.78 -22.52 10.72
CA LEU A 253 7.04 -21.07 10.67
C LEU A 253 6.32 -20.35 11.82
N LYS A 254 5.09 -20.75 12.11
CA LYS A 254 4.36 -20.25 13.28
C LYS A 254 5.10 -20.56 14.58
N ALA A 255 5.55 -21.81 14.77
CA ALA A 255 6.28 -22.21 15.96
C ALA A 255 7.62 -21.47 16.12
N GLN A 256 8.23 -21.04 15.02
CA GLN A 256 9.42 -20.20 14.99
C GLN A 256 9.14 -18.71 15.23
N GLY A 257 7.87 -18.30 15.32
CA GLY A 257 7.46 -16.94 15.62
C GLY A 257 7.20 -16.05 14.41
N PHE A 258 7.24 -16.58 13.18
CA PHE A 258 6.87 -15.80 12.00
C PHE A 258 5.38 -15.45 12.02
N THR A 259 5.08 -14.17 11.78
CA THR A 259 3.71 -13.62 11.79
C THR A 259 3.20 -13.32 10.39
N ILE A 260 4.10 -13.26 9.40
CA ILE A 260 3.77 -12.98 8.00
C ILE A 260 4.49 -13.98 7.10
N VAL A 261 3.79 -14.50 6.11
CA VAL A 261 4.37 -15.24 4.98
C VAL A 261 4.11 -14.45 3.70
N SER A 262 5.18 -14.08 3.02
CA SER A 262 5.14 -13.40 1.73
C SER A 262 5.13 -14.45 0.63
N THR A 263 4.01 -14.50 -0.10
CA THR A 263 3.82 -15.47 -1.18
C THR A 263 3.94 -14.77 -2.53
N PRO A 264 5.04 -15.00 -3.28
CA PRO A 264 5.14 -14.56 -4.65
C PRO A 264 4.26 -15.48 -5.50
N LEU A 265 2.96 -15.20 -5.53
CA LEU A 265 2.04 -15.91 -6.41
C LEU A 265 2.42 -15.57 -7.86
N ARG A 266 2.72 -16.60 -8.66
CA ARG A 266 2.77 -16.46 -10.11
C ARG A 266 1.33 -16.48 -10.62
N ALA A 267 0.94 -15.48 -11.41
CA ALA A 267 -0.29 -15.57 -12.19
C ALA A 267 -0.21 -16.84 -13.06
N PRO A 268 -1.19 -17.77 -12.98
CA PRO A 268 -1.23 -18.85 -13.93
C PRO A 268 -1.52 -18.27 -15.32
N PRO A 269 -0.82 -18.71 -16.38
CA PRO A 269 -1.28 -18.45 -17.73
C PRO A 269 -2.68 -19.08 -17.90
N ALA A 270 -3.46 -18.52 -18.82
CA ALA A 270 -4.85 -18.89 -19.01
C ALA A 270 -5.08 -20.42 -19.10
N ALA A 271 -6.17 -20.84 -18.44
CA ALA A 271 -6.93 -22.07 -18.60
C ALA A 271 -6.42 -23.43 -18.05
N ASP A 272 -5.14 -23.77 -18.02
CA ASP A 272 -4.78 -25.21 -17.85
C ASP A 272 -3.95 -25.63 -16.62
N ASP A 273 -3.64 -24.75 -15.67
CA ASP A 273 -2.85 -25.14 -14.49
C ASP A 273 -3.68 -25.70 -13.32
N GLU A 274 -3.48 -27.00 -13.05
CA GLU A 274 -4.04 -27.73 -11.91
C GLU A 274 -3.57 -27.16 -10.56
N ALA A 275 -2.39 -26.51 -10.53
CA ALA A 275 -1.86 -25.78 -9.37
C ALA A 275 -2.71 -24.54 -8.99
N ALA A 276 -3.33 -23.88 -9.96
CA ALA A 276 -4.26 -22.77 -9.73
C ALA A 276 -5.64 -23.25 -9.24
N ARG A 277 -6.03 -24.51 -9.54
CA ARG A 277 -7.23 -25.13 -8.95
C ARG A 277 -7.00 -25.53 -7.49
N SER A 278 -5.82 -26.02 -7.14
CA SER A 278 -5.44 -26.35 -5.76
C SER A 278 -5.52 -25.12 -4.82
N THR A 279 -5.11 -23.95 -5.31
CA THR A 279 -5.16 -22.68 -4.57
C THR A 279 -6.49 -21.92 -4.68
N ARG A 280 -7.40 -22.30 -5.59
CA ARG A 280 -8.78 -21.76 -5.70
C ARG A 280 -9.73 -22.25 -4.62
N SER A 281 -9.39 -23.35 -3.92
CA SER A 281 -9.86 -23.78 -2.58
C SER A 281 -9.86 -25.32 -2.50
N PRO A 282 -9.59 -25.93 -1.33
CA PRO A 282 -10.08 -27.27 -1.00
C PRO A 282 -11.62 -27.37 -0.84
N VAL A 283 -12.37 -26.28 -1.05
CA VAL A 283 -13.72 -26.05 -0.47
C VAL A 283 -14.89 -26.34 -1.42
N ARG A 284 -14.68 -26.74 -2.68
CA ARG A 284 -15.82 -26.87 -3.61
C ARG A 284 -15.95 -28.18 -4.40
N ARG A 285 -15.60 -29.31 -3.78
CA ARG A 285 -16.06 -30.63 -4.25
C ARG A 285 -16.30 -31.61 -3.11
N ARG A 286 -17.53 -31.60 -2.58
CA ARG A 286 -18.31 -32.80 -2.19
C ARG A 286 -19.71 -32.35 -1.78
N GLY A 287 -20.57 -32.18 -2.78
CA GLY A 287 -22.01 -32.06 -2.61
C GLY A 287 -22.67 -33.17 -3.42
N GLY A 288 -23.13 -34.21 -2.72
CA GLY A 288 -23.91 -35.33 -3.27
C GLY A 288 -24.40 -36.19 -2.10
N PRO A 289 -25.68 -36.60 -2.10
CA PRO A 289 -26.56 -36.45 -0.95
C PRO A 289 -26.48 -37.64 0.01
N ARG A 290 -26.35 -37.36 1.31
CA ARG A 290 -26.91 -38.13 2.44
C ARG A 290 -26.24 -37.69 3.74
N GLY A 291 -27.06 -37.47 4.76
CA GLY A 291 -26.72 -37.80 6.14
C GLY A 291 -25.93 -36.74 6.91
N HIS A 292 -26.49 -36.38 8.06
CA HIS A 292 -25.92 -35.48 9.05
C HIS A 292 -24.56 -35.94 9.61
N THR A 293 -23.86 -34.98 10.23
CA THR A 293 -22.71 -35.08 11.17
C THR A 293 -21.28 -35.27 10.62
N ARG A 294 -20.56 -34.14 10.44
CA ARG A 294 -19.23 -33.86 11.05
C ARG A 294 -18.73 -32.45 10.67
N PRO A 295 -18.42 -31.56 11.63
CA PRO A 295 -17.57 -30.40 11.38
C PRO A 295 -16.12 -30.82 11.65
N ASP A 296 -15.32 -31.11 10.62
CA ASP A 296 -13.86 -30.89 10.65
C ASP A 296 -13.12 -31.35 9.38
N ALA A 297 -11.97 -30.71 9.18
CA ALA A 297 -10.90 -30.87 8.17
C ALA A 297 -11.03 -29.92 6.93
N GLY A 298 -10.25 -28.85 6.78
CA GLY A 298 -9.00 -28.50 7.43
C GLY A 298 -7.98 -27.95 6.43
N GLY A 299 -8.32 -26.89 5.70
CA GLY A 299 -7.31 -25.93 5.25
C GLY A 299 -7.16 -24.91 6.37
N ARG A 300 -6.42 -25.26 7.42
CA ARG A 300 -6.20 -24.33 8.55
C ARG A 300 -5.38 -23.17 8.02
N ALA A 301 -6.04 -22.08 7.67
CA ALA A 301 -5.41 -20.77 7.75
C ALA A 301 -4.89 -20.67 9.18
N VAL A 302 -3.57 -20.73 9.37
CA VAL A 302 -2.97 -20.54 10.68
C VAL A 302 -3.32 -19.11 11.09
N PRO A 303 -4.14 -18.88 12.13
CA PRO A 303 -4.69 -17.54 12.44
C PRO A 303 -3.60 -16.48 12.70
N HIS A 304 -2.39 -16.94 13.03
CA HIS A 304 -1.23 -16.14 13.38
C HIS A 304 -0.31 -15.85 12.19
N VAL A 305 -0.41 -16.63 11.11
CA VAL A 305 0.42 -16.46 9.92
C VAL A 305 -0.41 -15.76 8.85
N ARG A 306 -0.14 -14.47 8.69
CA ARG A 306 -0.83 -13.64 7.72
C ARG A 306 -0.11 -13.65 6.39
N HIS A 307 -0.85 -13.38 5.32
CA HIS A 307 -0.29 -13.33 3.99
C HIS A 307 -0.06 -11.87 3.57
N ALA A 308 1.15 -11.62 3.09
CA ALA A 308 1.42 -10.49 2.19
C ALA A 308 1.36 -11.03 0.76
N ILE A 309 0.47 -10.47 -0.06
CA ILE A 309 0.20 -11.00 -1.41
C ILE A 309 0.53 -9.96 -2.47
N ARG A 310 1.23 -10.38 -3.52
CA ARG A 310 1.54 -9.52 -4.66
C ARG A 310 0.26 -9.07 -5.34
N LEU A 311 0.18 -7.79 -5.69
CA LEU A 311 -0.92 -7.22 -6.47
C LEU A 311 -0.97 -7.83 -7.88
N HIS A 312 -2.18 -8.23 -8.27
CA HIS A 312 -2.48 -8.90 -9.54
C HIS A 312 -3.72 -8.28 -10.20
N GLU A 313 -4.15 -8.84 -11.33
CA GLU A 313 -5.38 -8.43 -12.02
C GLU A 313 -6.62 -8.54 -11.11
N ARG A 314 -7.67 -7.78 -11.49
CA ARG A 314 -8.92 -7.63 -10.73
C ARG A 314 -9.52 -8.95 -10.24
N ASP A 315 -9.50 -9.98 -11.06
CA ASP A 315 -10.09 -11.29 -10.75
C ASP A 315 -9.36 -12.00 -9.60
N GLN A 316 -8.04 -11.84 -9.52
CA GLN A 316 -7.23 -12.45 -8.47
C GLN A 316 -7.44 -11.72 -7.14
N VAL A 317 -7.53 -10.39 -7.17
CA VAL A 317 -7.88 -9.60 -5.98
C VAL A 317 -9.25 -10.02 -5.44
N ASN A 318 -10.25 -10.15 -6.32
CA ASN A 318 -11.59 -10.59 -5.91
C ASN A 318 -11.62 -12.02 -5.34
N ALA A 319 -10.73 -12.91 -5.79
CA ALA A 319 -10.64 -14.27 -5.27
C ALA A 319 -9.99 -14.39 -3.88
N ILE A 320 -9.28 -13.34 -3.43
CA ILE A 320 -8.39 -13.40 -2.26
C ILE A 320 -8.79 -12.39 -1.17
N LYS A 321 -9.34 -11.22 -1.53
CA LYS A 321 -9.60 -10.11 -0.59
C LYS A 321 -10.52 -10.44 0.60
N SER A 322 -11.33 -11.50 0.49
CA SER A 322 -12.22 -11.97 1.56
C SER A 322 -11.56 -13.01 2.49
N ARG A 323 -10.26 -13.30 2.31
CA ARG A 323 -9.54 -14.23 3.19
C ARG A 323 -9.27 -13.59 4.55
N PRO A 324 -9.56 -14.27 5.67
CA PRO A 324 -9.40 -13.71 7.02
C PRO A 324 -7.93 -13.55 7.45
N ASN A 325 -7.00 -14.19 6.74
CA ASN A 325 -5.57 -14.14 7.03
C ASN A 325 -4.79 -13.22 6.07
N LEU A 326 -5.48 -12.38 5.29
CA LEU A 326 -4.83 -11.35 4.48
C LEU A 326 -4.44 -10.16 5.38
N LEU A 327 -3.16 -9.79 5.39
CA LEU A 327 -2.71 -8.58 6.11
C LEU A 327 -2.61 -7.39 5.17
N LEU A 328 -1.89 -7.57 4.06
CA LEU A 328 -1.58 -6.50 3.15
C LEU A 328 -1.34 -7.03 1.74
N TRP A 329 -1.47 -6.13 0.78
CA TRP A 329 -1.02 -6.34 -0.57
C TRP A 329 0.36 -5.71 -0.76
N TYR A 330 1.18 -6.20 -1.68
CA TYR A 330 2.42 -5.52 -2.06
C TYR A 330 2.57 -5.40 -3.57
N THR A 331 3.21 -4.33 -4.05
CA THR A 331 3.15 -3.99 -5.49
C THR A 331 4.09 -4.82 -6.37
N ALA A 332 5.24 -5.25 -5.87
CA ALA A 332 6.27 -5.99 -6.63
C ALA A 332 7.20 -6.74 -5.66
N ASP A 333 7.85 -7.83 -6.08
CA ASP A 333 8.81 -8.56 -5.24
C ASP A 333 10.16 -7.81 -5.18
N GLU A 334 10.72 -7.49 -6.34
CA GLU A 334 11.96 -6.72 -6.51
C GLU A 334 11.78 -5.80 -7.73
N PRO A 335 11.44 -4.51 -7.57
CA PRO A 335 11.32 -3.60 -8.70
C PRO A 335 12.72 -3.22 -9.19
N ASP A 336 13.36 -4.12 -9.93
CA ASP A 336 14.66 -3.90 -10.53
C ASP A 336 14.50 -3.03 -11.79
N GLY A 337 14.74 -1.72 -11.67
CA GLY A 337 14.77 -0.80 -12.81
C GLY A 337 14.50 0.67 -12.48
N PRO A 338 14.61 1.59 -13.47
CA PRO A 338 14.15 2.97 -13.33
C PRO A 338 12.66 3.01 -12.96
N PRO A 339 12.15 4.11 -12.40
CA PRO A 339 10.73 4.23 -12.05
C PRO A 339 9.87 3.80 -13.23
N THR A 340 9.20 2.65 -13.08
CA THR A 340 8.30 2.18 -14.13
C THR A 340 7.21 3.23 -14.28
N ARG A 341 6.93 3.63 -15.52
CA ARG A 341 5.75 4.41 -15.83
C ARG A 341 4.63 3.42 -16.14
N PRO A 342 3.50 3.44 -15.42
CA PRO A 342 3.15 4.33 -14.32
C PRO A 342 3.77 3.90 -12.97
N PRO A 343 4.16 4.84 -12.08
CA PRO A 343 4.78 4.54 -10.78
C PRO A 343 3.99 3.51 -9.97
N PRO A 344 4.63 2.72 -9.08
CA PRO A 344 3.97 1.69 -8.26
C PRO A 344 2.70 2.18 -7.55
N ARG A 345 2.69 3.45 -7.13
CA ARG A 345 1.55 4.11 -6.48
C ARG A 345 0.32 4.30 -7.40
N ARG A 346 0.50 4.33 -8.72
CA ARG A 346 -0.61 4.31 -9.71
C ARG A 346 -1.23 2.92 -9.86
N ARG A 347 -0.50 1.83 -9.56
CA ARG A 347 -1.08 0.47 -9.50
C ARG A 347 -1.96 0.30 -8.27
N ALA A 348 -1.64 0.94 -7.15
CA ALA A 348 -2.40 0.85 -5.89
C ALA A 348 -3.80 1.50 -5.94
N ARG A 349 -4.03 2.51 -6.78
CA ARG A 349 -5.33 3.23 -6.86
C ARG A 349 -6.52 2.35 -7.28
N PRO A 350 -6.45 1.59 -8.39
CA PRO A 350 -7.48 0.62 -8.73
C PRO A 350 -7.72 -0.41 -7.63
N HIS A 351 -6.71 -0.74 -6.81
CA HIS A 351 -6.85 -1.72 -5.74
C HIS A 351 -7.65 -1.21 -4.56
N HIS A 352 -7.50 0.04 -4.12
CA HIS A 352 -8.36 0.57 -3.05
C HIS A 352 -9.85 0.57 -3.42
N ALA A 353 -10.16 0.75 -4.71
CA ALA A 353 -11.53 0.60 -5.21
C ALA A 353 -12.02 -0.85 -5.23
N LEU A 354 -11.11 -1.84 -5.29
CA LEU A 354 -11.43 -3.27 -5.27
C LEU A 354 -11.44 -3.86 -3.86
N ASP A 355 -10.51 -3.43 -3.03
CA ASP A 355 -10.28 -3.83 -1.64
C ASP A 355 -9.79 -2.61 -0.84
N GLY A 356 -10.73 -1.95 -0.18
CA GLY A 356 -10.44 -0.83 0.73
C GLY A 356 -9.96 -1.28 2.11
N TYR A 357 -10.05 -2.57 2.44
CA TYR A 357 -9.87 -3.09 3.79
C TYR A 357 -8.42 -3.45 4.12
N HIS A 358 -7.58 -3.64 3.11
CA HIS A 358 -6.19 -4.04 3.30
C HIS A 358 -5.23 -3.00 2.71
N PRO A 359 -4.17 -2.62 3.44
CA PRO A 359 -3.17 -1.69 2.95
C PRO A 359 -2.39 -2.30 1.79
N VAL A 360 -1.83 -1.42 0.97
CA VAL A 360 -0.93 -1.77 -0.12
C VAL A 360 0.46 -1.26 0.24
N SER A 361 1.41 -2.17 0.43
CA SER A 361 2.83 -1.88 0.55
C SER A 361 3.43 -1.60 -0.84
N PRO A 362 3.83 -0.35 -1.12
CA PRO A 362 4.58 -0.07 -2.33
C PRO A 362 6.00 -0.57 -2.13
N VAL A 363 6.46 -1.44 -3.01
CA VAL A 363 7.89 -1.76 -3.07
C VAL A 363 8.57 -0.65 -3.84
N LEU A 364 9.44 0.08 -3.12
CA LEU A 364 10.15 1.23 -3.63
C LEU A 364 11.34 0.75 -4.47
N ASN A 365 11.68 1.53 -5.49
CA ASN A 365 12.92 1.32 -6.23
C ASN A 365 14.12 1.66 -5.33
N CYS A 366 15.29 1.14 -5.69
CA CYS A 366 16.51 1.38 -4.95
C CYS A 366 16.83 2.88 -4.86
N ALA A 367 17.03 3.38 -3.64
CA ALA A 367 17.59 4.70 -3.38
C ALA A 367 19.11 4.57 -3.46
N ASP A 368 19.71 5.02 -4.56
CA ASP A 368 21.14 5.24 -4.82
C ASP A 368 22.12 4.23 -4.17
N PHE A 369 21.71 2.96 -3.98
CA PHE A 369 22.50 2.01 -3.22
C PHE A 369 23.53 1.37 -4.13
N HIS A 370 24.79 1.73 -3.90
CA HIS A 370 25.94 1.10 -4.52
C HIS A 370 26.40 -0.04 -3.62
N PHE A 371 26.23 -1.29 -4.05
CA PHE A 371 26.97 -2.40 -3.45
C PHE A 371 28.44 -2.24 -3.85
N ALA A 372 29.28 -1.74 -2.94
CA ALA A 372 30.72 -1.80 -3.13
C ALA A 372 31.13 -3.28 -3.16
N ALA A 373 31.90 -3.66 -4.18
CA ALA A 373 32.42 -5.02 -4.34
C ALA A 373 33.57 -5.28 -3.36
#